data_AF-A0A2A2Q3B8-F1
#
_entry.id   AF-A0A2A2Q3B8-F1
#
_cell.length_a   1.000
_cell.length_b   1.000
_cell.length_c   1.000
_cell.angle_alpha   90.00
_cell.angle_beta   90.00
_cell.angle_gamma   90.00
#
_symmetry.space_group_name_H-M   'P 1'
#
loop_
_entity.id
_entity.type
_entity.pdbx_description
1 polymer ?
#
loop_
_entity_poly.entity_id
_entity_poly.type
_entity_poly.pdbx_seq_one_letter_code
_entity_poly.pdbx_strand_id
1 'polypeptide(L)'
;MTRIILLIVAFAASALATAPREAAAALDPNDEYLIVSGGPSLVSLESYRREAHRHDRWWGNFIRTARIRIEQLQKASNGAVNITWLVYRPGYETRQTEDAQPLISNIESVRDKYKIRLVWFSNADEVIHYLNSGQDRSSVKVSGFEFFGHSNKYCFVFDYSNHILGASRAFLHQSDLKKINRKVFARGAYCKSWGCHSGESFTAEWKRVTGVKMIGAIGKTDYSATWQGTLPFVSPGGRWSS
;
A
#
# COMPACT_ATOMS: atom_id res chain seq x y z
N MET A 1 -27.73 28.60 55.70
CA MET A 1 -28.33 27.76 54.64
C MET A 1 -27.71 28.14 53.32
N THR A 2 -26.61 27.47 52.95
CA THR A 2 -25.76 27.87 51.82
C THR A 2 -25.94 26.87 50.69
N ARG A 3 -26.47 27.35 49.56
CA ARG A 3 -26.73 26.55 48.34
C ARG A 3 -25.42 26.34 47.58
N ILE A 4 -25.01 25.09 47.41
CA ILE A 4 -23.92 24.68 46.52
C ILE A 4 -24.56 24.36 45.16
N ILE A 5 -24.20 25.13 44.13
CA ILE A 5 -24.54 24.86 42.73
C ILE A 5 -23.37 24.06 42.14
N LEU A 6 -23.58 22.77 41.84
CA LEU A 6 -22.65 21.97 41.05
C LEU A 6 -22.90 22.23 39.55
N LEU A 7 -21.92 22.81 38.87
CA LEU A 7 -21.83 22.84 37.42
C LEU A 7 -21.10 21.56 36.95
N ILE A 8 -21.84 20.63 36.36
CA ILE A 8 -21.26 19.49 35.63
C ILE A 8 -21.02 19.94 34.19
N VAL A 9 -19.76 20.17 33.83
CA VAL A 9 -19.34 20.33 32.42
C VAL A 9 -19.00 18.94 31.90
N ALA A 10 -19.88 18.38 31.07
CA ALA A 10 -19.61 17.16 30.33
C ALA A 10 -18.70 17.48 29.14
N PHE A 11 -17.41 17.14 29.24
CA PHE A 11 -16.50 17.12 28.09
C PHE A 11 -16.83 15.90 27.22
N ALA A 12 -17.61 16.09 26.17
CA ALA A 12 -17.73 15.12 25.10
C ALA A 12 -16.45 15.17 24.26
N ALA A 13 -15.49 14.28 24.55
CA ALA A 13 -14.34 14.04 23.70
C ALA A 13 -14.80 13.26 22.46
N SER A 14 -15.21 13.97 21.42
CA SER A 14 -15.36 13.42 20.08
C SER A 14 -13.96 13.13 19.55
N ALA A 15 -13.54 11.88 19.66
CA ALA A 15 -12.39 11.33 18.94
C ALA A 15 -12.72 11.31 17.44
N LEU A 16 -12.59 12.47 16.79
CA LEU A 16 -12.41 12.54 15.35
C LEU A 16 -11.11 11.82 15.03
N ALA A 17 -11.23 10.59 14.53
CA ALA A 17 -10.15 9.92 13.83
C ALA A 17 -9.79 10.77 12.62
N THR A 18 -8.86 11.70 12.80
CA THR A 18 -8.26 12.47 11.71
C THR A 18 -7.49 11.48 10.84
N ALA A 19 -8.08 11.11 9.69
CA ALA A 19 -7.28 10.58 8.59
C ALA A 19 -6.12 11.56 8.35
N PRO A 20 -4.87 11.09 8.19
CA PRO A 20 -3.73 11.98 7.99
C PRO A 20 -3.98 12.80 6.73
N ARG A 21 -4.21 14.10 6.92
CA ARG A 21 -4.68 15.05 5.91
C ARG A 21 -3.55 15.56 5.01
N GLU A 22 -2.31 15.17 5.28
CA GLU A 22 -1.13 15.66 4.57
C GLU A 22 -0.18 14.50 4.27
N ALA A 23 0.41 14.52 3.08
CA ALA A 23 1.55 13.65 2.77
C ALA A 23 2.65 13.96 3.79
N ALA A 24 2.89 13.05 4.73
CA ALA A 24 3.76 13.29 5.88
C ALA A 24 5.26 13.44 5.55
N ALA A 25 5.64 13.48 4.27
CA ALA A 25 6.97 13.85 3.81
C ALA A 25 6.90 15.04 2.86
N ALA A 26 7.92 15.90 2.92
CA ALA A 26 8.16 16.91 1.90
C ALA A 26 8.27 16.21 0.55
N LEU A 27 7.27 16.40 -0.31
CA LEU A 27 7.28 15.89 -1.67
C LEU A 27 8.23 16.77 -2.48
N ASP A 28 9.46 16.31 -2.68
CA ASP A 28 10.38 16.96 -3.63
C ASP A 28 9.89 16.63 -5.05
N PRO A 29 9.53 17.63 -5.88
CA PRO A 29 9.06 17.40 -7.25
C PRO A 29 10.13 16.85 -8.18
N ASN A 30 11.42 16.91 -7.82
CA ASN A 30 12.52 16.32 -8.59
C ASN A 30 12.71 14.83 -8.27
N ASP A 31 12.18 14.37 -7.14
CA ASP A 31 12.23 12.98 -6.73
C ASP A 31 10.97 12.22 -7.18
N GLU A 32 11.08 10.89 -7.13
CA GLU A 32 10.01 9.98 -7.49
C GLU A 32 9.29 9.44 -6.25
N TYR A 33 7.96 9.41 -6.31
CA TYR A 33 7.11 8.71 -5.36
C TYR A 33 6.63 7.39 -5.95
N LEU A 34 6.96 6.29 -5.28
CA LEU A 34 6.60 4.94 -5.71
C LEU A 34 5.36 4.44 -4.97
N ILE A 35 4.40 3.96 -5.74
CA ILE A 35 3.27 3.18 -5.22
C ILE A 35 3.36 1.80 -5.84
N VAL A 36 3.24 0.74 -5.03
CA VAL A 36 3.29 -0.65 -5.45
C VAL A 36 1.99 -1.34 -5.08
N SER A 37 1.32 -1.97 -6.05
CA SER A 37 0.10 -2.74 -5.84
C SER A 37 0.32 -4.23 -6.13
N GLY A 38 -0.03 -5.07 -5.17
CA GLY A 38 -0.17 -6.52 -5.37
C GLY A 38 -1.43 -6.86 -6.16
N GLY A 39 -1.60 -8.13 -6.51
CA GLY A 39 -2.74 -8.67 -7.24
C GLY A 39 -3.81 -9.26 -6.31
N PRO A 40 -5.05 -9.41 -6.82
CA PRO A 40 -6.15 -10.00 -6.08
C PRO A 40 -6.12 -11.53 -6.11
N SER A 41 -6.76 -12.16 -5.13
CA SER A 41 -7.10 -13.59 -5.16
C SER A 41 -8.15 -13.92 -6.20
N LEU A 42 -8.20 -15.18 -6.64
CA LEU A 42 -9.29 -15.69 -7.47
C LEU A 42 -10.51 -16.05 -6.61
N VAL A 43 -11.70 -15.72 -7.10
CA VAL A 43 -12.99 -16.04 -6.47
C VAL A 43 -13.16 -17.56 -6.37
N SER A 44 -12.81 -18.29 -7.44
CA SER A 44 -12.87 -19.75 -7.48
C SER A 44 -12.05 -20.40 -6.37
N LEU A 45 -10.83 -19.92 -6.11
CA LEU A 45 -10.00 -20.43 -5.02
C LEU A 45 -10.53 -19.99 -3.65
N GLU A 46 -10.89 -18.71 -3.47
CA GLU A 46 -11.43 -18.25 -2.20
C GLU A 46 -12.80 -18.88 -1.87
N SER A 47 -13.53 -19.40 -2.86
CA SER A 47 -14.80 -20.11 -2.64
C SER A 47 -14.67 -21.35 -1.75
N TYR A 48 -13.51 -22.00 -1.73
CA TYR A 48 -13.20 -23.12 -0.84
C TYR A 48 -13.07 -22.72 0.64
N ARG A 49 -12.91 -21.43 0.94
CA ARG A 49 -12.92 -20.92 2.32
C ARG A 49 -14.33 -20.64 2.79
N ARG A 50 -14.53 -20.73 4.11
CA ARG A 50 -15.68 -20.14 4.79
C ARG A 50 -15.79 -18.67 4.41
N GLU A 51 -17.00 -18.19 4.17
CA GLU A 51 -17.24 -16.84 3.67
C GLU A 51 -16.56 -15.74 4.51
N ALA A 52 -16.59 -15.86 5.83
CA ALA A 52 -15.96 -14.92 6.77
C ALA A 52 -14.42 -14.86 6.68
N HIS A 53 -13.78 -15.80 5.97
CA HIS A 53 -12.33 -15.86 5.79
C HIS A 53 -11.89 -15.64 4.34
N ARG A 54 -12.83 -15.30 3.44
CA ARG A 54 -12.54 -15.00 2.05
C ARG A 54 -11.88 -13.63 1.94
N HIS A 55 -10.78 -13.57 1.20
CA HIS A 55 -10.08 -12.35 0.83
C HIS A 55 -10.64 -11.85 -0.51
N ASP A 56 -10.32 -10.59 -0.85
CA ASP A 56 -10.50 -10.01 -2.19
C ASP A 56 -11.84 -10.30 -2.88
N ARG A 57 -12.93 -10.13 -2.12
CA ARG A 57 -14.30 -10.13 -2.65
C ARG A 57 -14.48 -9.13 -3.80
N TRP A 58 -13.61 -8.13 -3.87
CA TRP A 58 -13.51 -7.19 -4.96
C TRP A 58 -12.07 -7.12 -5.49
N TRP A 59 -11.89 -7.28 -6.80
CA TRP A 59 -10.58 -7.21 -7.48
C TRP A 59 -9.88 -5.85 -7.27
N GLY A 60 -10.67 -4.79 -7.07
CA GLY A 60 -10.22 -3.42 -7.04
C GLY A 60 -9.67 -2.94 -5.70
N ASN A 61 -9.65 -3.77 -4.64
CA ASN A 61 -9.23 -3.33 -3.30
C ASN A 61 -7.89 -2.57 -3.31
N PHE A 62 -6.85 -3.13 -3.93
CA PHE A 62 -5.52 -2.52 -3.97
C PHE A 62 -5.44 -1.38 -4.99
N ILE A 63 -6.07 -1.54 -6.16
CA ILE A 63 -6.09 -0.53 -7.23
C ILE A 63 -6.82 0.74 -6.79
N ARG A 64 -8.00 0.59 -6.19
CA ARG A 64 -8.80 1.71 -5.70
C ARG A 64 -8.06 2.48 -4.62
N THR A 65 -7.37 1.77 -3.74
CA THR A 65 -6.56 2.38 -2.70
C THR A 65 -5.39 3.17 -3.29
N ALA A 66 -4.63 2.57 -4.21
CA ALA A 66 -3.55 3.26 -4.92
C ALA A 66 -4.09 4.53 -5.62
N ARG A 67 -5.22 4.44 -6.31
CA ARG A 67 -5.90 5.59 -6.94
C ARG A 67 -6.23 6.70 -5.95
N ILE A 68 -6.83 6.37 -4.79
CA ILE A 68 -7.11 7.35 -3.73
C ILE A 68 -5.80 8.04 -3.29
N ARG A 69 -4.73 7.26 -3.14
CA ARG A 69 -3.45 7.80 -2.68
C ARG A 69 -2.78 8.69 -3.73
N ILE A 70 -2.82 8.30 -5.00
CA ILE A 70 -2.37 9.12 -6.14
C ILE A 70 -3.08 10.48 -6.11
N GLU A 71 -4.41 10.48 -5.96
CA GLU A 71 -5.19 11.71 -5.89
C GLU A 71 -4.80 12.59 -4.69
N GLN A 72 -4.58 12.00 -3.52
CA GLN A 72 -4.13 12.74 -2.33
C GLN A 72 -2.75 13.37 -2.53
N LEU A 73 -1.80 12.61 -3.09
CA LEU A 73 -0.44 13.08 -3.36
C LEU A 73 -0.44 14.24 -4.35
N GLN A 74 -1.17 14.10 -5.46
CA GLN A 74 -1.30 15.16 -6.45
C GLN A 74 -1.98 16.40 -5.86
N LYS A 75 -3.03 16.26 -5.05
CA LYS A 75 -3.65 17.41 -4.37
C LYS A 75 -2.66 18.10 -3.42
N ALA A 76 -1.92 17.33 -2.62
CA ALA A 76 -0.97 17.86 -1.66
C ALA A 76 0.21 18.60 -2.31
N SER A 77 0.62 18.20 -3.51
CA SER A 77 1.72 18.82 -4.26
C SER A 77 1.27 19.77 -5.36
N ASN A 78 -0.03 20.10 -5.46
CA ASN A 78 -0.61 20.82 -6.61
C ASN A 78 -0.19 20.22 -7.97
N GLY A 79 -0.15 18.89 -8.07
CA GLY A 79 0.21 18.14 -9.28
C GLY A 79 1.70 17.99 -9.55
N ALA A 80 2.59 18.62 -8.76
CA ALA A 80 4.03 18.60 -9.00
C ALA A 80 4.74 17.26 -8.70
N VAL A 81 4.12 16.36 -7.92
CA VAL A 81 4.72 15.08 -7.54
C VAL A 81 4.88 14.15 -8.75
N ASN A 82 6.09 13.62 -8.94
CA ASN A 82 6.38 12.61 -9.93
C ASN A 82 6.05 11.21 -9.37
N ILE A 83 4.96 10.61 -9.83
CA ILE A 83 4.48 9.32 -9.34
C ILE A 83 4.74 8.22 -10.37
N THR A 84 5.37 7.14 -9.91
CA THR A 84 5.31 5.84 -10.58
C THR A 84 4.49 4.85 -9.77
N TRP A 85 3.56 4.20 -10.47
CA TRP A 85 2.74 3.14 -9.94
C TRP A 85 3.15 1.79 -10.54
N LEU A 86 3.66 0.91 -9.70
CA LEU A 86 4.01 -0.46 -10.03
C LEU A 86 2.83 -1.37 -9.72
N VAL A 87 2.40 -2.21 -10.67
CA VAL A 87 1.26 -3.12 -10.49
C VAL A 87 1.65 -4.55 -10.85
N TYR A 88 1.34 -5.49 -9.96
CA TYR A 88 1.56 -6.92 -10.20
C TYR A 88 0.58 -7.43 -11.27
N ARG A 89 1.05 -7.54 -12.50
CA ARG A 89 0.21 -7.83 -13.68
C ARG A 89 -0.45 -9.22 -13.66
N PRO A 90 0.27 -10.32 -13.35
CA PRO A 90 -0.28 -11.67 -13.51
C PRO A 90 -1.58 -11.91 -12.73
N GLY A 91 -1.67 -11.38 -11.51
CA GLY A 91 -2.88 -11.52 -10.68
C GLY A 91 -4.12 -10.85 -11.27
N TYR A 92 -3.95 -9.75 -12.00
CA TYR A 92 -5.05 -9.08 -12.67
C TYR A 92 -5.42 -9.73 -14.00
N GLU A 93 -4.48 -10.37 -14.70
CA GLU A 93 -4.77 -11.11 -15.93
C GLU A 93 -5.65 -12.33 -15.64
N THR A 94 -5.30 -13.13 -14.64
CA THR A 94 -6.09 -14.30 -14.25
C THR A 94 -7.45 -13.91 -13.69
N ARG A 95 -7.51 -12.86 -12.85
CA ARG A 95 -8.78 -12.35 -12.31
C ARG A 95 -9.67 -11.73 -13.39
N GLN A 96 -9.09 -11.10 -14.41
CA GLN A 96 -9.83 -10.58 -15.58
C GLN A 96 -10.51 -11.71 -16.35
N THR A 97 -9.82 -12.83 -16.56
CA THR A 97 -10.42 -14.00 -17.21
C THR A 97 -11.57 -14.57 -16.39
N GLU A 98 -11.41 -14.67 -15.07
CA GLU A 98 -12.44 -15.19 -14.17
C GLU A 98 -13.68 -14.27 -14.09
N ASP A 99 -13.46 -12.96 -13.91
CA ASP A 99 -14.55 -12.00 -13.77
C ASP A 99 -15.20 -11.64 -15.13
N ALA A 100 -14.59 -12.02 -16.26
CA ALA A 100 -14.96 -11.59 -17.61
C ALA A 100 -15.07 -10.04 -17.72
N GLN A 101 -14.13 -9.33 -17.09
CA GLN A 101 -14.07 -7.87 -17.02
C GLN A 101 -12.72 -7.35 -17.52
N PRO A 102 -12.65 -6.18 -18.18
CA PRO A 102 -11.39 -5.64 -18.72
C PRO A 102 -10.54 -4.97 -17.62
N LEU A 103 -10.10 -5.73 -16.62
CA LEU A 103 -9.38 -5.21 -15.44
C LEU A 103 -8.08 -4.49 -15.81
N ILE A 104 -7.33 -5.00 -16.80
CA ILE A 104 -6.11 -4.35 -17.27
C ILE A 104 -6.42 -2.96 -17.83
N SER A 105 -7.43 -2.84 -18.70
CA SER A 105 -7.87 -1.55 -19.23
C SER A 105 -8.41 -0.63 -18.13
N ASN A 106 -9.10 -1.17 -17.12
CA ASN A 106 -9.56 -0.39 -15.97
C ASN A 106 -8.37 0.19 -15.17
N ILE A 107 -7.28 -0.55 -15.02
CA ILE A 107 -6.05 -0.08 -14.37
C ILE A 107 -5.36 1.00 -15.23
N GLU A 108 -5.28 0.79 -16.53
CA GLU A 108 -4.74 1.78 -17.48
C GLU A 108 -5.54 3.09 -17.47
N SER A 109 -6.87 3.01 -17.31
CA SER A 109 -7.70 4.20 -17.19
C SER A 109 -7.34 5.07 -15.96
N VAL A 110 -6.85 4.46 -14.88
CA VAL A 110 -6.34 5.19 -13.71
C VAL A 110 -5.04 5.92 -14.08
N ARG A 111 -4.10 5.25 -14.75
CA ARG A 111 -2.88 5.89 -15.27
C ARG A 111 -3.23 7.10 -16.12
N ASP A 112 -4.15 6.95 -17.07
CA ASP A 112 -4.52 7.99 -18.03
C ASP A 112 -5.22 9.17 -17.36
N LYS A 113 -6.14 8.89 -16.42
CA LYS A 113 -6.87 9.91 -15.68
C LYS A 113 -5.94 10.79 -14.84
N TYR A 114 -4.95 10.19 -14.17
CA TYR A 114 -4.04 10.90 -13.26
C TYR A 114 -2.71 11.27 -13.91
N LYS A 115 -2.47 10.88 -15.17
CA LYS A 115 -1.25 11.19 -15.94
C LYS A 115 0.04 10.79 -15.22
N ILE A 116 0.04 9.60 -14.62
CA ILE A 116 1.19 9.04 -13.89
C ILE A 116 1.89 7.98 -14.73
N ARG A 117 3.09 7.56 -14.29
CA ARG A 117 3.77 6.41 -14.90
C ARG A 117 3.19 5.10 -14.34
N LEU A 118 2.87 4.17 -15.23
CA LEU A 118 2.48 2.80 -14.86
C LEU A 118 3.58 1.84 -15.28
N VAL A 119 4.02 0.99 -14.35
CA VAL A 119 4.99 -0.08 -14.60
C VAL A 119 4.35 -1.40 -14.21
N TRP A 120 4.22 -2.29 -15.17
CA TRP A 120 3.79 -3.66 -14.90
C TRP A 120 4.98 -4.47 -14.39
N PHE A 121 4.75 -5.28 -13.36
CA PHE A 121 5.75 -6.25 -12.90
C PHE A 121 5.12 -7.62 -12.67
N SER A 122 5.96 -8.66 -12.69
CA SER A 122 5.54 -10.06 -12.57
C SER A 122 6.30 -10.84 -11.49
N ASN A 123 7.31 -10.25 -10.86
CA ASN A 123 8.07 -10.86 -9.77
C ASN A 123 8.76 -9.79 -8.88
N ALA A 124 9.36 -10.25 -7.78
CA ALA A 124 10.01 -9.37 -6.81
C ALA A 124 11.30 -8.72 -7.32
N ASP A 125 12.07 -9.42 -8.16
CA ASP A 125 13.33 -8.90 -8.68
C ASP A 125 13.08 -7.70 -9.62
N GLU A 126 11.97 -7.67 -10.36
CA GLU A 126 11.56 -6.50 -11.16
C GLU A 126 11.26 -5.26 -10.30
N VAL A 127 10.65 -5.43 -9.11
CA VAL A 127 10.42 -4.32 -8.17
C VAL A 127 11.75 -3.80 -7.63
N ILE A 128 12.66 -4.70 -7.25
CA ILE A 128 14.01 -4.35 -6.77
C ILE A 128 14.81 -3.67 -7.87
N HIS A 129 14.74 -4.19 -9.10
CA HIS A 129 15.39 -3.61 -10.27
C HIS A 129 14.87 -2.19 -10.53
N TYR A 130 13.55 -1.98 -10.48
CA TYR A 130 12.98 -0.65 -10.66
C TYR A 130 13.40 0.33 -9.56
N LEU A 131 13.42 -0.12 -8.29
CA LEU A 131 13.95 0.69 -7.19
C LEU A 131 15.40 1.10 -7.45
N ASN A 132 16.23 0.16 -7.89
CA ASN A 132 17.66 0.36 -8.09
C ASN A 132 18.00 1.21 -9.32
N SER A 133 17.26 1.06 -10.42
CA SER A 133 17.64 1.59 -11.74
C SER A 133 16.47 1.95 -12.66
N GLY A 134 15.23 2.00 -12.16
CA GLY A 134 14.05 2.41 -12.95
C GLY A 134 14.04 3.90 -13.35
N GLN A 135 14.89 4.71 -12.72
CA GLN A 135 15.24 6.09 -13.04
C GLN A 135 16.75 6.28 -12.81
N ASP A 136 17.31 7.40 -13.24
CA ASP A 136 18.66 7.80 -12.85
C ASP A 136 18.71 8.14 -11.35
N ARG A 137 19.07 7.16 -10.52
CA ARG A 137 19.14 7.30 -9.05
C ARG A 137 20.26 8.21 -8.56
N SER A 138 21.11 8.72 -9.45
CA SER A 138 22.07 9.77 -9.08
C SER A 138 21.40 11.14 -8.94
N SER A 139 20.34 11.40 -9.71
CA SER A 139 19.61 12.66 -9.78
C SER A 139 18.17 12.59 -9.27
N VAL A 140 17.48 11.46 -9.44
CA VAL A 140 16.09 11.23 -9.02
C VAL A 140 16.04 10.19 -7.91
N LYS A 141 15.83 10.64 -6.67
CA LYS A 141 15.70 9.73 -5.52
C LYS A 141 14.27 9.24 -5.34
N VAL A 142 14.11 8.19 -4.55
CA VAL A 142 12.80 7.73 -4.08
C VAL A 142 12.47 8.51 -2.82
N SER A 143 11.59 9.50 -2.92
CA SER A 143 11.11 10.32 -1.80
C SER A 143 9.92 9.69 -1.06
N GLY A 144 9.24 8.75 -1.71
CA GLY A 144 8.22 7.95 -1.07
C GLY A 144 8.07 6.55 -1.66
N PHE A 145 7.65 5.61 -0.81
CA PHE A 145 7.36 4.22 -1.20
C PHE A 145 6.16 3.70 -0.42
N GLU A 146 5.07 3.36 -1.11
CA GLU A 146 3.89 2.77 -0.48
C GLU A 146 3.49 1.44 -1.11
N PHE A 147 3.20 0.44 -0.29
CA PHE A 147 2.73 -0.87 -0.73
C PHE A 147 1.26 -1.11 -0.35
N PHE A 148 0.44 -1.46 -1.33
CA PHE A 148 -0.96 -1.88 -1.18
C PHE A 148 -1.10 -3.32 -1.67
N GLY A 149 -1.42 -4.25 -0.77
CA GLY A 149 -1.53 -5.65 -1.14
C GLY A 149 -1.58 -6.55 0.09
N HIS A 150 -1.52 -7.85 -0.17
CA HIS A 150 -1.35 -8.82 0.89
C HIS A 150 0.04 -8.74 1.49
N SER A 151 0.15 -9.04 2.77
CA SER A 151 1.43 -9.26 3.42
C SER A 151 1.28 -10.16 4.64
N ASN A 152 2.42 -10.67 5.07
CA ASN A 152 2.59 -11.26 6.39
C ASN A 152 3.77 -10.54 7.08
N LYS A 153 4.22 -11.04 8.22
CA LYS A 153 5.33 -10.42 8.96
C LYS A 153 6.65 -10.35 8.20
N TYR A 154 6.88 -11.21 7.19
CA TYR A 154 8.16 -11.33 6.48
C TYR A 154 8.11 -10.98 5.00
N CYS A 155 6.92 -10.82 4.40
CA CYS A 155 6.78 -10.63 2.96
C CYS A 155 5.77 -9.56 2.59
N PHE A 156 6.09 -8.80 1.54
CA PHE A 156 5.06 -8.28 0.64
C PHE A 156 4.65 -9.39 -0.31
N VAL A 157 3.36 -9.67 -0.35
CA VAL A 157 2.79 -10.80 -1.08
C VAL A 157 2.10 -10.23 -2.33
N PHE A 158 2.78 -10.32 -3.47
CA PHE A 158 2.29 -9.75 -4.73
C PHE A 158 1.21 -10.63 -5.37
N ASP A 159 1.32 -11.94 -5.16
CA ASP A 159 0.34 -12.95 -5.53
C ASP A 159 -0.25 -13.57 -4.25
N TYR A 160 -1.56 -13.78 -4.14
CA TYR A 160 -2.15 -14.56 -3.04
C TYR A 160 -3.41 -15.29 -3.50
N SER A 161 -3.50 -16.60 -3.26
CA SER A 161 -4.65 -17.42 -3.69
C SER A 161 -5.01 -17.24 -5.17
N ASN A 162 -4.00 -17.06 -6.05
CA ASN A 162 -4.21 -17.00 -7.50
C ASN A 162 -3.88 -18.35 -8.17
N HIS A 163 -2.89 -19.07 -7.64
CA HIS A 163 -2.52 -20.41 -8.11
C HIS A 163 -2.81 -21.52 -7.09
N ILE A 164 -2.64 -21.22 -5.80
CA ILE A 164 -2.76 -22.17 -4.70
C ILE A 164 -3.49 -21.46 -3.56
N LEU A 165 -4.56 -22.08 -3.05
CA LEU A 165 -5.35 -21.50 -1.97
C LEU A 165 -4.48 -21.17 -0.75
N GLY A 166 -4.45 -19.89 -0.38
CA GLY A 166 -3.75 -19.40 0.80
C GLY A 166 -2.23 -19.34 0.69
N ALA A 167 -1.69 -19.49 -0.51
CA ALA A 167 -0.27 -19.37 -0.79
C ALA A 167 0.02 -18.34 -1.88
N SER A 168 1.31 -18.02 -2.03
CA SER A 168 1.85 -17.06 -2.97
C SER A 168 2.98 -17.71 -3.77
N ARG A 169 3.03 -17.46 -5.08
CA ARG A 169 4.18 -17.76 -5.94
C ARG A 169 5.07 -16.55 -6.20
N ALA A 170 4.59 -15.34 -5.91
CA ALA A 170 5.33 -14.10 -6.11
C ALA A 170 5.25 -13.21 -4.85
N PHE A 171 6.37 -13.06 -4.17
CA PHE A 171 6.50 -12.27 -2.96
C PHE A 171 7.89 -11.65 -2.86
N LEU A 172 7.99 -10.48 -2.24
CA LEU A 172 9.24 -9.88 -1.80
C LEU A 172 9.46 -10.25 -0.33
N HIS A 173 10.38 -11.17 -0.07
CA HIS A 173 10.74 -11.55 1.30
C HIS A 173 11.73 -10.54 1.89
N GLN A 174 11.70 -10.33 3.20
CA GLN A 174 12.56 -9.37 3.88
C GLN A 174 14.07 -9.64 3.66
N SER A 175 14.47 -10.90 3.42
CA SER A 175 15.86 -11.26 3.11
C SER A 175 16.34 -10.78 1.74
N ASP A 176 15.42 -10.50 0.81
CA ASP A 176 15.73 -9.95 -0.51
C ASP A 176 15.97 -8.45 -0.46
N LEU A 177 15.57 -7.77 0.62
CA LEU A 177 15.76 -6.32 0.77
C LEU A 177 17.24 -5.93 0.66
N LYS A 178 18.18 -6.82 1.02
CA LYS A 178 19.63 -6.62 0.87
C LYS A 178 20.07 -6.35 -0.58
N LYS A 179 19.24 -6.70 -1.57
CA LYS A 179 19.46 -6.40 -3.00
C LYS A 179 19.12 -4.95 -3.34
N ILE A 180 18.42 -4.21 -2.48
CA ILE A 180 18.08 -2.80 -2.67
C ILE A 180 19.29 -1.93 -2.32
N ASN A 181 19.68 -1.06 -3.24
CA ASN A 181 20.70 -0.05 -2.99
C ASN A 181 20.13 1.05 -2.11
N ARG A 182 20.54 1.09 -0.83
CA ARG A 182 20.06 2.11 0.13
C ARG A 182 20.21 3.56 -0.34
N LYS A 183 21.15 3.86 -1.25
CA LYS A 183 21.39 5.21 -1.78
C LYS A 183 20.31 5.69 -2.75
N VAL A 184 19.36 4.83 -3.14
CA VAL A 184 18.24 5.23 -4.02
C VAL A 184 17.20 6.07 -3.31
N PHE A 185 17.09 5.96 -1.99
CA PHE A 185 16.12 6.73 -1.22
C PHE A 185 16.63 8.13 -0.90
N ALA A 186 15.71 9.09 -0.95
CA ALA A 186 15.95 10.44 -0.46
C ALA A 186 16.12 10.42 1.06
N ARG A 187 16.86 11.40 1.60
CA ARG A 187 16.92 11.58 3.05
C ARG A 187 15.52 11.92 3.57
N GLY A 188 15.02 11.15 4.54
CA GLY A 188 13.69 11.38 5.11
C GLY A 188 12.55 10.84 4.26
N ALA A 189 12.82 9.97 3.28
CA ALA A 189 11.79 9.36 2.45
C ALA A 189 10.67 8.72 3.28
N TYR A 190 9.42 8.90 2.85
CA TYR A 190 8.25 8.31 3.51
C TYR A 190 8.00 6.90 2.98
N CYS A 191 8.11 5.88 3.82
CA CYS A 191 7.76 4.51 3.45
C CYS A 191 6.59 3.99 4.26
N LYS A 192 5.60 3.36 3.62
CA LYS A 192 4.48 2.71 4.31
C LYS A 192 4.00 1.43 3.60
N SER A 193 3.85 0.36 4.35
CA SER A 193 3.07 -0.80 3.95
C SER A 193 1.66 -0.72 4.53
N TRP A 194 0.65 -0.92 3.69
CA TRP A 194 -0.75 -1.00 4.07
C TRP A 194 -1.26 -2.44 4.16
N GLY A 195 -0.36 -3.42 4.08
CA GLY A 195 -0.71 -4.83 4.25
C GLY A 195 -0.61 -5.30 5.70
N CYS A 196 -1.33 -6.39 5.99
CA CYS A 196 -1.38 -7.06 7.29
C CYS A 196 0.01 -7.46 7.82
N HIS A 197 0.23 -7.32 9.12
CA HIS A 197 1.38 -7.86 9.87
C HIS A 197 2.77 -7.38 9.45
N SER A 198 2.91 -6.52 8.44
CA SER A 198 4.20 -6.04 7.93
C SER A 198 5.05 -5.32 9.01
N GLY A 199 4.40 -4.69 9.99
CA GLY A 199 5.04 -4.02 11.12
C GLY A 199 5.63 -4.95 12.19
N GLU A 200 5.44 -6.27 12.07
CA GLU A 200 5.90 -7.25 13.06
C GLU A 200 7.34 -7.74 12.79
N SER A 201 7.85 -7.59 11.56
CA SER A 201 9.27 -7.89 11.24
C SER A 201 9.77 -7.14 10.00
N PHE A 202 9.00 -7.16 8.90
CA PHE A 202 9.44 -6.62 7.60
C PHE A 202 9.93 -5.17 7.69
N THR A 203 9.20 -4.30 8.40
CA THR A 203 9.57 -2.87 8.51
C THR A 203 10.89 -2.64 9.24
N ALA A 204 11.21 -3.47 10.25
CA ALA A 204 12.47 -3.38 10.96
C ALA A 204 13.65 -3.75 10.04
N GLU A 205 13.49 -4.80 9.24
CA GLU A 205 14.48 -5.21 8.25
C GLU A 205 14.63 -4.18 7.12
N TRP A 206 13.52 -3.60 6.65
CA TRP A 206 13.53 -2.49 5.70
C TRP A 206 14.39 -1.34 6.20
N LYS A 207 14.17 -0.90 7.44
CA LYS A 207 14.98 0.17 8.06
C LYS A 207 16.44 -0.24 8.20
N ARG A 208 16.73 -1.47 8.59
CA ARG A 208 18.10 -1.97 8.75
C ARG A 208 18.87 -1.91 7.44
N VAL A 209 18.23 -2.28 6.32
CA VAL A 209 18.91 -2.39 5.02
C VAL A 209 18.94 -1.07 4.26
N THR A 210 17.82 -0.37 4.21
CA THR A 210 17.65 0.87 3.42
C THR A 210 18.04 2.13 4.20
N GLY A 211 18.07 2.06 5.54
CA GLY A 211 18.23 3.24 6.40
C GLY A 211 16.95 4.08 6.55
N VAL A 212 15.86 3.74 5.86
CA VAL A 212 14.60 4.50 5.85
C VAL A 212 13.57 3.80 6.75
N LYS A 213 12.87 4.55 7.61
CA LYS A 213 11.78 3.97 8.42
C LYS A 213 10.60 3.64 7.51
N MET A 214 10.00 2.47 7.71
CA MET A 214 8.74 2.10 7.06
C MET A 214 7.65 1.91 8.10
N ILE A 215 6.50 2.55 7.89
CA ILE A 215 5.31 2.31 8.70
C ILE A 215 4.65 1.01 8.22
N GLY A 216 4.28 0.11 9.12
CA GLY A 216 3.58 -1.13 8.82
C GLY A 216 2.60 -1.52 9.92
N ALA A 217 1.69 -2.43 9.62
CA ALA A 217 0.67 -2.87 10.56
C ALA A 217 1.19 -3.99 11.47
N ILE A 218 0.96 -3.87 12.77
CA ILE A 218 0.89 -5.01 13.70
C ILE A 218 -0.58 -5.44 13.73
N GLY A 219 -0.88 -6.66 13.31
CA GLY A 219 -2.25 -7.13 13.08
C GLY A 219 -2.76 -6.95 11.65
N LYS A 220 -4.07 -7.17 11.46
CA LYS A 220 -4.74 -7.15 10.15
C LYS A 220 -5.05 -5.73 9.68
N THR A 221 -5.03 -5.52 8.37
CA THR A 221 -5.49 -4.31 7.71
C THR A 221 -6.82 -4.56 7.00
N ASP A 222 -7.70 -3.59 7.02
CA ASP A 222 -9.06 -3.67 6.49
C ASP A 222 -9.22 -2.75 5.28
N TYR A 223 -9.58 -3.34 4.15
CA TYR A 223 -9.80 -2.69 2.86
C TYR A 223 -11.31 -2.52 2.54
N SER A 224 -12.21 -2.93 3.43
CA SER A 224 -13.67 -2.97 3.19
C SER A 224 -14.30 -1.61 2.93
N ALA A 225 -13.68 -0.51 3.37
CA ALA A 225 -14.16 0.85 3.16
C ALA A 225 -13.51 1.57 1.94
N THR A 226 -12.65 0.89 1.17
CA THR A 226 -11.89 1.52 0.07
C THR A 226 -12.77 1.98 -1.10
N TRP A 227 -13.88 1.27 -1.35
CA TRP A 227 -14.87 1.68 -2.33
C TRP A 227 -15.49 3.05 -1.99
N GLN A 228 -15.57 3.40 -0.70
CA GLN A 228 -16.06 4.70 -0.20
C GLN A 228 -15.03 5.84 -0.29
N GLY A 229 -13.83 5.58 -0.82
CA GLY A 229 -12.80 6.62 -0.96
C GLY A 229 -11.84 6.74 0.24
N THR A 230 -11.86 5.78 1.15
CA THR A 230 -11.03 5.78 2.37
C THR A 230 -9.82 4.85 2.21
N LEU A 231 -8.66 5.26 2.72
CA LEU A 231 -7.49 4.37 2.79
C LEU A 231 -7.71 3.25 3.83
N PRO A 232 -7.05 2.09 3.69
CA PRO A 232 -7.15 0.99 4.63
C PRO A 232 -6.81 1.40 6.06
N PHE A 233 -7.40 0.74 7.04
CA PHE A 233 -7.08 0.96 8.45
C PHE A 233 -6.66 -0.36 9.11
N VAL A 234 -6.03 -0.28 10.28
CA VAL A 234 -5.71 -1.48 11.04
C VAL A 234 -6.96 -1.92 11.80
N SER A 235 -7.33 -3.19 11.65
CA SER A 235 -8.49 -3.79 12.32
C SER A 235 -8.34 -3.73 13.85
N PRO A 236 -9.46 -3.86 14.61
CA PRO A 236 -9.42 -3.85 16.08
C PRO A 236 -8.38 -4.81 16.66
N GLY A 237 -7.64 -4.34 17.66
CA GLY A 237 -6.54 -5.08 18.30
C GLY A 237 -5.17 -4.92 17.61
N GLY A 238 -5.11 -4.29 16.44
CA GLY A 238 -3.85 -3.94 15.79
C GLY A 238 -3.46 -2.46 15.94
N ARG A 239 -2.26 -2.12 15.45
CA ARG A 239 -1.73 -0.74 15.42
C ARG A 239 -0.72 -0.53 14.30
N TRP A 240 -0.48 0.72 13.93
CA TRP A 240 0.68 1.08 13.10
C TRP A 240 1.96 1.08 13.94
N SER A 241 3.07 0.66 13.34
CA SER A 241 4.42 0.62 13.92
C SER A 241 5.47 0.96 12.87
N SER A 242 6.68 1.39 13.27
CA SER A 242 7.79 1.77 12.37
C SER A 242 9.16 1.52 12.97
#